data_AF-A0A7X2MZR5-F1
#
_entry.id   AF-A0A7X2MZR5-F1
#
_cell.length_a   1.000
_cell.length_b   1.000
_cell.length_c   1.000
_cell.angle_alpha   90.00
_cell.angle_beta   90.00
_cell.angle_gamma   90.00
#
_symmetry.space_group_name_H-M   'P 1'
#
loop_
_entity.id
_entity.type
_entity.pdbx_description
1 polymer ?
#
loop_
_entity_poly.entity_id
_entity_poly.type
_entity_poly.pdbx_seq_one_letter_code
_entity_poly.pdbx_strand_id
1 'polypeptide(L)'
;MQIEVDKKVIQDRLKDFQHMSNLVNPYFEKENIHLSFAGYSKTLSSYINCDNYDIYGLHTLLKDLNFWVEYMGEVVAINQYLYLKYENMFKYYSVFDLSPKNQVKYNEIKQTYERLKIYTKLLRIQYNMFKSCSYNVLKLYNESSRALIYRSSF
;
A
#
# COMPACT_ATOMS: atom_id res chain seq x y z
N MET A 1 -3.65 -26.24 4.47
CA MET A 1 -3.72 -25.77 5.87
C MET A 1 -2.65 -24.69 6.12
N GLN A 2 -2.69 -23.59 5.35
CA GLN A 2 -1.67 -22.53 5.35
C GLN A 2 -2.29 -21.12 5.33
N ILE A 3 -3.63 -21.02 5.35
CA ILE A 3 -4.40 -19.80 5.09
C ILE A 3 -4.69 -19.01 6.38
N GLU A 4 -4.76 -19.67 7.54
CA GLU A 4 -5.14 -19.03 8.81
C GLU A 4 -4.07 -18.08 9.37
N VAL A 5 -2.79 -18.42 9.17
CA VAL A 5 -1.65 -17.58 9.57
C VAL A 5 -1.56 -16.30 8.71
N ASP A 6 -2.02 -16.36 7.46
CA ASP A 6 -1.99 -15.23 6.51
C ASP A 6 -3.02 -14.14 6.87
N LYS A 7 -4.21 -14.53 7.34
CA LYS A 7 -5.31 -13.56 7.62
C LYS A 7 -4.97 -12.60 8.76
N LYS A 8 -4.45 -13.11 9.89
CA LYS A 8 -4.10 -12.29 11.05
C LYS A 8 -2.95 -11.33 10.73
N VAL A 9 -1.94 -11.81 10.00
CA VAL A 9 -0.80 -10.99 9.57
C VAL A 9 -1.24 -9.87 8.63
N ILE A 10 -2.16 -10.14 7.70
CA ILE A 10 -2.73 -9.12 6.81
C ILE A 10 -3.50 -8.05 7.63
N GLN A 11 -4.28 -8.47 8.62
CA GLN A 11 -5.06 -7.56 9.47
C GLN A 11 -4.19 -6.67 10.36
N ASP A 12 -3.14 -7.21 10.98
CA ASP A 12 -2.24 -6.42 11.81
C ASP A 12 -1.46 -5.40 10.96
N ARG A 13 -0.97 -5.82 9.78
CA ARG A 13 -0.32 -4.93 8.81
C ARG A 13 -1.23 -3.82 8.29
N LEU A 14 -2.54 -4.07 8.21
CA LEU A 14 -3.54 -3.08 7.80
C LEU A 14 -3.60 -1.92 8.80
N LYS A 15 -3.65 -2.24 10.11
CA LYS A 15 -3.77 -1.23 11.16
C LYS A 15 -2.56 -0.30 11.19
N ASP A 16 -1.36 -0.87 11.11
CA ASP A 16 -0.11 -0.11 11.07
C ASP A 16 -0.07 0.81 9.84
N PHE A 17 -0.50 0.29 8.69
CA PHE A 17 -0.56 1.07 7.46
C PHE A 17 -1.58 2.22 7.53
N GLN A 18 -2.77 1.97 8.05
CA GLN A 18 -3.80 3.00 8.21
C GLN A 18 -3.36 4.09 9.19
N HIS A 19 -2.79 3.70 10.33
CA HIS A 19 -2.27 4.64 11.30
C HIS A 19 -1.19 5.54 10.69
N MET A 20 -0.20 4.94 10.01
CA MET A 20 0.85 5.71 9.37
C MET A 20 0.36 6.57 8.20
N SER A 21 -0.61 6.07 7.42
CA SER A 21 -1.25 6.84 6.33
C SER A 21 -1.90 8.12 6.87
N ASN A 22 -2.60 8.04 8.01
CA ASN A 22 -3.19 9.22 8.66
C ASN A 22 -2.12 10.20 9.16
N LEU A 23 -1.00 9.70 9.68
CA LEU A 23 0.10 10.55 10.16
C LEU A 23 0.82 11.30 9.04
N VAL A 24 0.90 10.72 7.85
CA VAL A 24 1.58 11.34 6.70
C VAL A 24 0.65 12.14 5.80
N ASN A 25 -0.66 11.88 5.82
CA ASN A 25 -1.64 12.56 4.96
C ASN A 25 -1.51 14.09 4.97
N PRO A 26 -1.28 14.77 6.11
CA PRO A 26 -1.07 16.22 6.12
C PRO A 26 0.13 16.70 5.30
N TYR A 27 1.13 15.85 5.06
CA TYR A 27 2.28 16.17 4.22
C TYR A 27 1.96 16.05 2.72
N PHE A 28 1.07 15.14 2.36
CA PHE A 28 0.57 15.00 0.98
C PHE A 28 -0.40 16.13 0.64
N GLU A 29 -1.29 16.50 1.57
CA GLU A 29 -2.22 17.61 1.40
C GLU A 29 -1.52 18.95 1.18
N LYS A 30 -0.35 19.16 1.81
CA LYS A 30 0.50 20.35 1.57
C LYS A 30 0.98 20.47 0.12
N GLU A 31 1.08 19.36 -0.60
CA GLU A 31 1.43 19.34 -2.03
C GLU A 31 0.17 19.22 -2.92
N ASN A 32 -1.04 19.40 -2.36
CA ASN A 32 -2.33 19.19 -3.04
C ASN A 32 -2.54 17.75 -3.53
N ILE A 33 -2.01 16.77 -2.82
CA ILE A 33 -2.17 15.35 -3.13
C ILE A 33 -3.14 14.74 -2.11
N HIS A 34 -4.26 14.22 -2.61
CA HIS A 34 -5.26 13.56 -1.79
C HIS A 34 -5.09 12.05 -1.85
N LEU A 35 -4.67 11.44 -0.74
CA LEU A 35 -4.61 9.99 -0.63
C LEU A 35 -5.99 9.44 -0.30
N SER A 36 -6.45 8.46 -1.08
CA SER A 36 -7.69 7.72 -0.80
C SER A 36 -7.39 6.25 -0.65
N PHE A 37 -7.79 5.68 0.49
CA PHE A 37 -7.75 4.24 0.73
C PHE A 37 -9.17 3.64 0.79
N ALA A 38 -10.14 4.32 0.17
CA ALA A 38 -11.52 3.85 0.08
C ALA A 38 -11.56 2.50 -0.65
N GLY A 39 -12.25 1.51 -0.06
CA GLY A 39 -12.35 0.16 -0.62
C GLY A 39 -11.18 -0.77 -0.29
N TYR A 40 -10.10 -0.29 0.33
CA TYR A 40 -8.92 -1.11 0.65
C TYR A 40 -9.27 -2.36 1.46
N SER A 41 -9.93 -2.16 2.61
CA SER A 41 -10.34 -3.26 3.49
C SER A 41 -11.32 -4.19 2.78
N LYS A 42 -12.20 -3.66 1.92
CA LYS A 42 -13.17 -4.45 1.15
C LYS A 42 -12.46 -5.38 0.16
N THR A 43 -11.48 -4.88 -0.59
CA THR A 43 -10.71 -5.69 -1.55
C THR A 43 -9.95 -6.79 -0.82
N LEU A 44 -9.30 -6.50 0.30
CA LEU A 44 -8.61 -7.52 1.08
C LEU A 44 -9.54 -8.55 1.70
N SER A 45 -10.69 -8.14 2.23
CA SER A 45 -11.70 -9.08 2.71
C SER A 45 -12.21 -9.98 1.58
N SER A 46 -12.36 -9.43 0.37
CA SER A 46 -12.77 -10.20 -0.82
C SER A 46 -11.70 -11.21 -1.22
N TYR A 47 -10.41 -10.83 -1.15
CA TYR A 47 -9.30 -11.77 -1.35
C TYR A 47 -9.25 -12.88 -0.31
N ILE A 48 -9.41 -12.53 0.97
CA ILE A 48 -9.37 -13.48 2.10
C ILE A 48 -10.50 -14.53 2.02
N ASN A 49 -11.61 -14.19 1.38
CA ASN A 49 -12.81 -15.01 1.28
C ASN A 49 -13.08 -15.48 -0.15
N CYS A 50 -12.10 -15.38 -1.06
CA CYS A 50 -12.33 -15.78 -2.45
C CYS A 50 -12.55 -17.30 -2.55
N ASP A 51 -13.50 -17.68 -3.41
CA ASP A 51 -13.82 -19.06 -3.73
C ASP A 51 -13.30 -19.37 -5.14
N ASN A 52 -12.68 -20.54 -5.32
CA ASN A 52 -12.20 -21.00 -6.61
C ASN A 52 -13.33 -21.40 -7.57
N TYR A 53 -14.56 -21.56 -7.11
CA TYR A 53 -15.71 -21.86 -7.99
C TYR A 53 -16.40 -20.61 -8.54
N ASP A 54 -16.19 -19.43 -7.96
CA ASP A 54 -16.80 -18.18 -8.42
C ASP A 54 -15.88 -17.42 -9.39
N ILE A 55 -15.91 -17.80 -10.66
CA ILE A 55 -15.06 -17.21 -11.71
C ILE A 55 -15.35 -15.72 -11.93
N TYR A 56 -16.61 -15.30 -11.83
CA TYR A 56 -16.98 -13.90 -11.96
C TYR A 56 -16.44 -13.07 -10.79
N GLY A 57 -16.52 -13.61 -9.58
CA GLY A 57 -15.91 -13.03 -8.39
C GLY A 57 -14.39 -12.93 -8.51
N LEU A 58 -13.72 -13.99 -8.97
CA LEU A 58 -12.26 -14.01 -9.19
C LEU A 58 -11.83 -12.96 -10.23
N HIS A 59 -12.56 -12.83 -11.34
CA HIS A 59 -12.24 -11.83 -12.37
C HIS A 59 -12.42 -10.40 -11.87
N THR A 60 -13.49 -10.14 -11.11
CA THR A 60 -13.75 -8.81 -10.51
C THR A 60 -12.67 -8.47 -9.48
N LEU A 61 -12.36 -9.43 -8.60
CA LEU A 61 -11.31 -9.27 -7.60
C LEU A 61 -9.92 -9.05 -8.23
N LEU A 62 -9.61 -9.76 -9.32
CA LEU A 62 -8.34 -9.58 -10.04
C LEU A 62 -8.20 -8.14 -10.57
N LYS A 63 -9.27 -7.56 -11.12
CA LYS A 63 -9.28 -6.16 -11.57
C LYS A 63 -9.02 -5.21 -10.40
N ASP A 64 -9.74 -5.38 -9.30
CA ASP A 64 -9.57 -4.55 -8.11
C ASP A 64 -8.13 -4.62 -7.58
N LEU A 65 -7.56 -5.83 -7.49
CA LEU A 65 -6.19 -6.01 -7.03
C LEU A 65 -5.16 -5.36 -7.98
N ASN A 66 -5.39 -5.41 -9.29
CA ASN A 66 -4.52 -4.73 -10.26
C ASN A 66 -4.58 -3.21 -10.11
N PHE A 67 -5.78 -2.63 -9.91
CA PHE A 67 -5.91 -1.21 -9.62
C PHE A 67 -5.18 -0.82 -8.33
N TRP A 68 -5.23 -1.66 -7.29
CA TRP A 68 -4.46 -1.43 -6.07
C TRP A 68 -2.95 -1.52 -6.29
N VAL A 69 -2.47 -2.43 -7.13
CA VAL A 69 -1.04 -2.50 -7.50
C VAL A 69 -0.60 -1.22 -8.19
N GLU A 70 -1.36 -0.72 -9.15
CA GLU A 70 -1.08 0.53 -9.87
C GLU A 70 -1.08 1.72 -8.91
N TYR A 71 -2.17 1.90 -8.17
CA TYR A 71 -2.33 2.97 -7.19
C TYR A 71 -1.19 2.97 -6.16
N MET A 72 -0.84 1.81 -5.60
CA MET A 72 0.28 1.71 -4.67
C MET A 72 1.62 2.06 -5.30
N GLY A 73 1.83 1.72 -6.57
CA GLY A 73 3.01 2.11 -7.32
C GLY A 73 3.15 3.64 -7.40
N GLU A 74 2.05 4.33 -7.71
CA GLU A 74 2.00 5.80 -7.76
C GLU A 74 2.27 6.42 -6.39
N VAL A 75 1.61 5.93 -5.33
CA VAL A 75 1.80 6.44 -3.97
C VAL A 75 3.25 6.22 -3.50
N VAL A 76 3.88 5.09 -3.84
CA VAL A 76 5.31 4.86 -3.58
C VAL A 76 6.18 5.92 -4.26
N ALA A 77 5.93 6.22 -5.53
CA ALA A 77 6.70 7.20 -6.29
C ALA A 77 6.56 8.62 -5.69
N ILE A 78 5.33 9.02 -5.39
CA ILE A 78 5.03 10.32 -4.76
C ILE A 78 5.68 10.42 -3.38
N ASN A 79 5.54 9.38 -2.55
CA ASN A 79 6.17 9.37 -1.23
C ASN A 79 7.70 9.43 -1.31
N GLN A 80 8.30 8.77 -2.31
CA GLN A 80 9.74 8.82 -2.53
C GLN A 80 10.21 10.24 -2.89
N TYR A 81 9.45 10.95 -3.72
CA TYR A 81 9.70 12.36 -4.03
C TYR A 81 9.66 13.22 -2.76
N LEU A 82 8.59 13.10 -1.96
CA LEU A 82 8.45 13.83 -0.69
C LEU A 82 9.58 13.50 0.28
N TYR A 83 9.89 12.21 0.45
CA TYR A 83 10.96 11.73 1.30
C TYR A 83 12.30 12.39 0.93
N LEU A 84 12.67 12.42 -0.36
CA LEU A 84 13.92 13.05 -0.82
C LEU A 84 13.92 14.57 -0.60
N LYS A 85 12.79 15.23 -0.83
CA LYS A 85 12.62 16.67 -0.56
C LYS A 85 12.93 16.98 0.92
N TYR A 86 12.33 16.22 1.85
CA TYR A 86 12.54 16.41 3.28
C TYR A 86 13.91 15.93 3.77
N GLU A 87 14.49 14.89 3.16
CA GLU A 87 15.85 14.45 3.45
C GLU A 87 16.87 15.55 3.13
N ASN A 88 16.73 16.21 1.98
CA ASN A 88 17.62 17.31 1.58
C ASN A 88 17.47 18.52 2.52
N MET A 89 16.24 18.86 2.90
CA MET A 89 16.00 19.92 3.89
C MET A 89 16.61 19.58 5.25
N PHE A 90 16.46 18.33 5.71
CA PHE A 90 17.02 17.86 6.97
C PHE A 90 18.56 17.99 6.98
N LYS A 91 19.22 17.52 5.92
CA LYS A 91 20.68 17.65 5.75
C LYS A 91 21.13 19.09 5.75
N TYR A 92 20.43 19.97 5.02
CA TYR A 92 20.75 21.40 5.00
C TYR A 92 20.74 21.99 6.43
N TYR A 93 19.64 21.82 7.17
CA TYR A 93 19.54 22.38 8.51
C TYR A 93 20.48 21.73 9.54
N SER A 94 20.97 20.50 9.31
CA SER A 94 21.93 19.86 10.21
C SER A 94 23.36 20.42 10.16
N VAL A 95 23.70 21.18 9.11
CA VAL A 95 25.08 21.67 8.87
C VAL A 95 25.31 23.08 9.43
N PHE A 96 24.26 23.84 9.73
CA PHE A 96 24.36 25.23 10.17
C PHE A 96 24.00 25.40 11.64
N ASP A 97 24.58 26.43 12.29
CA ASP A 97 24.17 26.84 13.63
C ASP A 97 22.71 27.31 13.63
N LEU A 98 21.89 26.66 14.45
CA LEU A 98 20.45 26.89 14.48
C LEU A 98 20.11 27.99 15.50
N SER A 99 19.53 29.09 15.02
CA SER A 99 18.80 30.01 15.88
C SER A 99 17.62 29.30 16.58
N PRO A 100 17.10 29.80 17.71
CA PRO A 100 15.95 29.18 18.39
C PRO A 100 14.74 28.96 17.47
N LYS A 101 14.48 29.89 16.53
CA LYS A 101 13.41 29.76 15.53
C LYS A 101 13.69 28.65 14.50
N ASN A 102 14.95 28.49 14.09
CA ASN A 102 15.36 27.44 13.17
C ASN A 102 15.37 26.05 13.83
N GLN A 103 15.54 25.98 15.15
CA GLN A 103 15.46 24.72 15.90
C GLN A 103 14.07 24.09 15.84
N VAL A 104 13.00 24.90 15.94
CA VAL A 104 11.62 24.42 15.82
C VAL A 104 11.39 23.83 14.42
N LYS A 105 11.76 24.57 13.38
CA LYS A 105 11.63 24.13 11.99
C LYS A 105 12.46 22.87 11.69
N TYR A 106 13.66 22.78 12.26
CA TYR A 106 14.50 21.58 12.16
C TYR A 106 13.81 20.35 12.75
N ASN A 107 13.22 20.48 13.95
CA ASN A 107 12.51 19.39 14.59
C ASN A 107 11.29 18.92 13.78
N GLU A 108 10.53 19.85 13.20
CA GLU A 108 9.40 19.54 12.31
C GLU A 108 9.85 18.79 11.05
N ILE A 109 10.92 19.26 10.40
CA ILE A 109 11.51 18.62 9.21
C ILE A 109 12.00 17.22 9.55
N LYS A 110 12.73 17.06 10.66
CA LYS A 110 13.24 15.77 11.14
C LYS A 110 12.10 14.77 11.37
N GLN A 111 11.05 15.20 12.07
CA GLN A 111 9.89 14.35 12.34
C GLN A 111 9.19 13.94 11.04
N THR A 112 9.02 14.87 10.10
CA THR A 112 8.40 14.61 8.80
C THR A 112 9.22 13.61 7.99
N TYR A 113 10.55 13.82 7.91
CA TYR A 113 11.49 12.93 7.25
C TYR A 113 11.41 11.50 7.81
N GLU A 114 11.45 11.31 9.13
CA GLU A 114 11.37 9.98 9.75
C GLU A 114 10.02 9.30 9.49
N ARG A 115 8.91 10.05 9.51
CA ARG A 115 7.58 9.52 9.18
C ARG A 115 7.49 9.06 7.73
N LEU A 116 7.96 9.88 6.78
CA LEU A 116 7.99 9.53 5.35
C LEU A 116 8.89 8.32 5.08
N LYS A 117 10.01 8.21 5.79
CA LYS A 117 10.93 7.05 5.72
C LYS A 117 10.27 5.76 6.17
N ILE A 118 9.57 5.79 7.30
CA ILE A 118 8.80 4.64 7.79
C ILE A 118 7.69 4.30 6.79
N TYR A 119 6.99 5.32 6.28
CA TYR A 119 5.90 5.12 5.33
C TYR A 119 6.37 4.51 4.00
N THR A 120 7.56 4.88 3.50
CA THR A 120 8.18 4.23 2.32
C THR A 120 8.27 2.72 2.50
N LYS A 121 8.70 2.25 3.69
CA LYS A 121 8.81 0.83 3.99
C LYS A 121 7.44 0.15 3.99
N LEU A 122 6.46 0.77 4.62
CA LEU A 122 5.10 0.23 4.69
C LEU A 122 4.44 0.18 3.31
N LEU A 123 4.55 1.23 2.50
CA LEU A 123 4.04 1.26 1.13
C LEU A 123 4.62 0.14 0.28
N ARG A 124 5.93 -0.13 0.37
CA ARG A 124 6.57 -1.26 -0.34
C ARG A 124 6.02 -2.62 0.10
N ILE A 125 5.76 -2.78 1.40
CA ILE A 125 5.14 -4.00 1.94
C ILE A 125 3.73 -4.17 1.36
N GLN A 126 2.91 -3.12 1.37
CA GLN A 126 1.55 -3.18 0.83
C GLN A 126 1.54 -3.41 -0.69
N TYR A 127 2.40 -2.73 -1.44
CA TYR A 127 2.56 -2.92 -2.88
C TYR A 127 2.89 -4.38 -3.23
N ASN A 128 3.88 -4.96 -2.54
CA ASN A 128 4.27 -6.36 -2.76
C ASN A 128 3.16 -7.32 -2.36
N MET A 129 2.44 -7.05 -1.27
CA MET A 129 1.29 -7.83 -0.85
C MET A 129 0.21 -7.84 -1.94
N PHE A 130 -0.18 -6.68 -2.47
CA PHE A 130 -1.18 -6.60 -3.55
C PHE A 130 -0.72 -7.31 -4.82
N LYS A 131 0.57 -7.22 -5.18
CA LYS A 131 1.14 -8.00 -6.29
C LYS A 131 1.00 -9.50 -6.08
N SER A 132 1.34 -9.99 -4.89
CA SER A 132 1.19 -11.41 -4.55
C SER A 132 -0.28 -11.85 -4.57
N CYS A 133 -1.18 -11.05 -3.99
CA CYS A 133 -2.62 -11.31 -4.05
C CYS A 133 -3.13 -11.39 -5.50
N SER A 134 -2.77 -10.42 -6.34
CA SER A 134 -3.16 -10.38 -7.77
C SER A 134 -2.66 -11.64 -8.50
N TYR A 135 -1.39 -12.01 -8.32
CA TYR A 135 -0.83 -13.21 -8.93
C TYR A 135 -1.56 -14.49 -8.48
N ASN A 136 -1.87 -14.61 -7.19
CA ASN A 136 -2.59 -15.76 -6.65
C ASN A 136 -4.00 -15.86 -7.24
N VAL A 137 -4.74 -14.75 -7.31
CA VAL A 137 -6.10 -14.72 -7.89
C VAL A 137 -6.06 -15.02 -9.38
N LEU A 138 -5.07 -14.50 -10.13
CA LEU A 138 -4.89 -14.84 -11.54
C LEU A 138 -4.67 -16.34 -11.74
N LYS A 139 -3.87 -16.97 -10.88
CA LYS A 139 -3.65 -18.42 -10.92
C LYS A 139 -4.97 -19.18 -10.70
N LEU A 140 -5.72 -18.83 -9.66
CA LEU A 140 -7.02 -19.44 -9.36
C LEU A 140 -8.00 -19.26 -10.53
N TYR A 141 -8.10 -18.04 -11.07
CA TYR A 141 -8.95 -17.74 -12.22
C TYR A 141 -8.63 -18.61 -13.44
N ASN A 142 -7.35 -18.79 -13.75
CA ASN A 142 -6.91 -19.63 -14.87
C ASN A 142 -7.23 -21.11 -14.64
N GLU A 143 -7.04 -21.62 -13.41
CA GLU A 143 -7.38 -23.00 -13.04
C GLU A 143 -8.87 -23.26 -13.17
N SER A 144 -9.70 -22.37 -12.64
CA SER A 144 -11.16 -22.48 -12.71
C SER A 144 -11.69 -22.35 -14.13
N SER A 145 -11.11 -21.45 -14.94
CA SER A 145 -11.46 -21.29 -16.35
C SER A 145 -11.15 -22.56 -17.16
N ARG A 146 -9.98 -23.19 -16.92
CA ARG A 146 -9.64 -24.46 -17.56
C ARG A 146 -10.61 -25.57 -17.15
N ALA A 147 -10.94 -25.67 -15.86
CA ALA A 147 -11.87 -26.67 -15.35
C ALA A 147 -13.26 -26.56 -16.00
N LEU A 148 -13.74 -25.34 -16.28
CA LEU A 148 -14.97 -25.12 -17.04
C LEU A 148 -14.87 -25.60 -18.49
N ILE A 149 -13.80 -25.21 -19.19
CA ILE A 149 -13.60 -25.59 -20.60
C ILE A 149 -13.59 -27.12 -20.74
N TYR A 150 -12.89 -27.84 -19.87
CA TYR A 150 -12.88 -29.30 -19.90
C TYR A 150 -14.25 -29.92 -19.59
N ARG A 151 -15.07 -29.33 -18.71
CA ARG A 151 -16.44 -29.81 -18.44
C ARG A 151 -17.41 -29.55 -19.58
N SER A 152 -17.21 -28.49 -20.38
CA SER A 152 -18.05 -28.19 -21.54
C SER A 152 -17.74 -29.02 -22.79
N SER A 153 -16.62 -29.77 -22.78
CA SER A 153 -16.14 -30.59 -23.91
C SER A 153 -16.56 -32.05 -23.82
N PHE A 154 -17.39 -32.42 -22.84
CA PHE A 154 -18.04 -33.72 -22.68
C PHE A 154 -19.56 -33.54 -22.68
#